data_AF-A0A7G8PAL3-F1
#
_entry.id   AF-A0A7G8PAL3-F1
#
_cell.length_a   1.000
_cell.length_b   1.000
_cell.length_c   1.000
_cell.angle_alpha   90.00
_cell.angle_beta   90.00
_cell.angle_gamma   90.00
#
_symmetry.space_group_name_H-M   'P 1'
#
loop_
_entity.id
_entity.type
_entity.pdbx_description
1 polymer ?
#
loop_
_entity_poly.entity_id
_entity_poly.type
_entity_poly.pdbx_seq_one_letter_code
_entity_poly.pdbx_strand_id
1 'polypeptide(L)'
;MASHSLSAGPGADLLVIARAAFRRSDWHTSYETFARVEGVQTLAVDDLAAYACAAWRQGHGREAVRINERVHALLVRTDPVQAAVKAAELGLAWLARGHVAVAEDWADRAALLLAGTPESAAHGYVAYLTVVLASDDDAVAALHAIAGRAADPALSALAGAAEGIAALDQGRHAEGYALLDEALLPVLDERLPMEWAGDVYRRALLLARGHADAARLRAWSESMQRWSEATDAAAYRAICNVLRAGLNAEPPASRVMDLRRVIAEVDAAVAGLLEDLLVRVR
;
A
#
# COMPACT_ATOMS: atom_id res chain seq x y z
N MET A 1 11.33 -50.83 -18.48
CA MET A 1 10.76 -49.77 -17.63
C MET A 1 11.69 -48.58 -17.69
N ALA A 2 11.49 -47.69 -18.66
CA ALA A 2 12.26 -46.45 -18.77
C ALA A 2 11.52 -45.38 -17.99
N SER A 3 12.04 -45.04 -16.81
CA SER A 3 11.59 -43.88 -16.04
C SER A 3 11.83 -42.61 -16.86
N HIS A 4 10.76 -42.05 -17.43
CA HIS A 4 10.79 -40.71 -17.98
C HIS A 4 10.91 -39.73 -16.82
N SER A 5 12.13 -39.27 -16.56
CA SER A 5 12.36 -38.03 -15.83
C SER A 5 11.65 -36.92 -16.61
N LEU A 6 10.51 -36.45 -16.10
CA LEU A 6 9.85 -35.23 -16.57
C LEU A 6 10.83 -34.07 -16.35
N SER A 7 11.59 -33.72 -17.39
CA SER A 7 12.30 -32.45 -17.43
C SER A 7 11.23 -31.36 -17.30
N ALA A 8 11.22 -30.68 -16.17
CA ALA A 8 10.45 -29.45 -16.01
C ALA A 8 10.80 -28.52 -17.18
N GLY A 9 9.80 -27.96 -17.86
CA GLY A 9 10.04 -27.03 -18.96
C GLY A 9 10.74 -25.76 -18.47
N PRO A 10 11.34 -24.94 -19.36
CA PRO A 10 12.04 -23.71 -18.97
C PRO A 10 11.23 -22.78 -18.06
N GLY A 11 9.91 -22.72 -18.23
CA GLY A 11 9.01 -21.91 -17.38
C GLY A 11 8.90 -22.41 -15.94
N ALA A 12 8.99 -23.72 -15.70
CA ALA A 12 8.93 -24.30 -14.36
C ALA A 12 10.22 -24.05 -13.57
N ASP A 13 11.38 -24.13 -14.22
CA ASP A 13 12.67 -23.79 -13.61
C ASP A 13 12.74 -22.29 -13.26
N LEU A 14 12.28 -21.43 -14.16
CA LEU A 14 12.16 -19.99 -13.90
C LEU A 14 11.21 -19.69 -12.74
N LEU A 15 10.09 -20.42 -12.61
CA LEU A 15 9.16 -20.23 -11.50
C LEU A 15 9.80 -20.58 -10.15
N VAL A 16 10.62 -21.64 -10.09
CA VAL A 16 11.40 -21.98 -8.88
C VAL A 16 12.36 -20.85 -8.52
N ILE A 17 13.05 -20.26 -9.51
CA ILE A 17 13.96 -19.13 -9.31
C ILE A 17 13.20 -17.90 -8.80
N ALA A 18 12.07 -17.55 -9.43
CA ALA A 18 11.25 -16.40 -9.05
C ALA A 18 10.77 -16.49 -7.59
N ARG A 19 10.26 -17.66 -7.21
CA ARG A 19 9.81 -17.95 -5.83
C ARG A 19 10.96 -17.93 -4.83
N ALA A 20 12.13 -18.44 -5.20
CA ALA A 20 13.30 -18.44 -4.33
C ALA A 20 13.88 -17.03 -4.13
N ALA A 21 13.88 -16.20 -5.17
CA ALA A 21 14.23 -14.80 -5.09
C ALA A 21 13.25 -14.03 -4.18
N PHE A 22 11.94 -14.25 -4.37
CA PHE A 22 10.89 -13.64 -3.54
C PHE A 22 11.08 -13.94 -2.05
N ARG A 23 11.31 -15.22 -1.68
CA ARG A 23 11.53 -15.62 -0.28
C ARG A 23 12.78 -15.02 0.37
N ARG A 24 13.78 -14.62 -0.41
CA ARG A 24 15.00 -13.98 0.09
C ARG A 24 14.97 -12.46 -0.05
N SER A 25 13.83 -11.88 -0.38
CA SER A 25 13.67 -10.45 -0.62
C SER A 25 14.57 -9.91 -1.74
N ASP A 26 14.98 -10.77 -2.69
CA ASP A 26 15.67 -10.35 -3.92
C ASP A 26 14.60 -9.89 -4.92
N TRP A 27 14.08 -8.69 -4.67
CA TRP A 27 12.93 -8.15 -5.38
C TRP A 27 13.19 -7.93 -6.87
N HIS A 28 14.42 -7.53 -7.23
CA HIS A 28 14.79 -7.33 -8.63
C HIS A 28 14.77 -8.66 -9.40
N THR A 29 15.48 -9.68 -8.91
CA THR A 29 15.48 -11.00 -9.55
C THR A 29 14.08 -11.62 -9.55
N SER A 30 13.32 -11.44 -8.47
CA SER A 30 11.96 -11.95 -8.36
C SER A 30 11.05 -11.33 -9.43
N TYR A 31 11.03 -10.01 -9.55
CA TYR A 31 10.26 -9.28 -10.56
C TYR A 31 10.62 -9.72 -11.99
N GLU A 32 11.90 -9.63 -12.35
CA GLU A 32 12.40 -9.98 -13.70
C GLU A 32 12.07 -11.42 -14.07
N THR A 33 12.17 -12.34 -13.10
CA THR A 33 11.91 -13.75 -13.34
C THR A 33 10.41 -14.02 -13.46
N PHE A 34 9.56 -13.46 -12.60
CA PHE A 34 8.11 -13.59 -12.73
C PHE A 34 7.58 -13.00 -14.04
N ALA A 35 8.10 -11.84 -14.47
CA ALA A 35 7.73 -11.23 -15.76
C ALA A 35 8.03 -12.16 -16.95
N ARG A 36 9.18 -12.84 -16.93
CA ARG A 36 9.54 -13.84 -17.95
C ARG A 36 8.63 -15.07 -17.91
N VAL A 37 8.29 -15.54 -16.70
CA VAL A 37 7.41 -16.69 -16.53
C VAL A 37 6.01 -16.38 -17.05
N GLU A 38 5.46 -15.21 -16.71
CA GLU A 38 4.14 -14.78 -17.18
C GLU A 38 4.07 -14.68 -18.71
N GLY A 39 5.17 -14.29 -19.37
CA GLY A 39 5.26 -14.25 -20.83
C GLY A 39 5.14 -15.62 -21.52
N VAL A 40 5.29 -16.73 -20.79
CA VAL A 40 5.29 -18.09 -21.37
C VAL A 40 4.29 -19.05 -20.73
N GLN A 41 3.72 -18.72 -19.56
CA GLN A 41 2.69 -19.52 -18.91
C GLN A 41 1.80 -18.70 -17.96
N THR A 42 0.61 -19.21 -17.68
CA THR A 42 -0.29 -18.64 -16.66
C THR A 42 0.25 -18.90 -15.25
N LEU A 43 0.32 -17.85 -14.44
CA LEU A 43 0.70 -17.94 -13.02
C LEU A 43 -0.49 -18.37 -12.14
N ALA A 44 -0.20 -19.16 -11.10
CA ALA A 44 -1.15 -19.42 -10.03
C ALA A 44 -1.40 -18.15 -9.20
N VAL A 45 -2.48 -18.11 -8.43
CA VAL A 45 -2.89 -16.92 -7.66
C VAL A 45 -1.79 -16.42 -6.71
N ASP A 46 -1.11 -17.33 -6.02
CA ASP A 46 -0.04 -17.00 -5.07
C ASP A 46 1.21 -16.44 -5.79
N ASP A 47 1.55 -17.01 -6.95
CA ASP A 47 2.67 -16.53 -7.76
C ASP A 47 2.37 -15.17 -8.39
N LEU A 48 1.12 -14.95 -8.79
CA LEU A 48 0.67 -13.69 -9.34
C LEU A 48 0.65 -12.60 -8.25
N ALA A 49 0.25 -12.95 -7.02
CA ALA A 49 0.32 -12.05 -5.87
C ALA A 49 1.78 -11.72 -5.50
N ALA A 50 2.68 -12.71 -5.51
CA ALA A 50 4.11 -12.50 -5.30
C ALA A 50 4.71 -11.60 -6.40
N TYR A 51 4.32 -11.81 -7.66
CA TYR A 51 4.75 -10.95 -8.77
C TYR A 51 4.28 -9.51 -8.58
N ALA A 52 3.01 -9.30 -8.20
CA ALA A 52 2.48 -7.97 -7.94
C ALA A 52 3.23 -7.25 -6.80
N CYS A 53 3.56 -7.97 -5.73
CA CYS A 53 4.34 -7.45 -4.60
C CYS A 53 5.76 -7.07 -5.04
N ALA A 54 6.44 -7.93 -5.81
CA ALA A 54 7.76 -7.63 -6.35
C ALA A 54 7.73 -6.40 -7.27
N ALA A 55 6.74 -6.31 -8.16
CA ALA A 55 6.53 -5.16 -9.03
C ALA A 55 6.33 -3.86 -8.22
N TRP A 56 5.52 -3.89 -7.16
CA TRP A 56 5.29 -2.74 -6.28
C TRP A 56 6.59 -2.29 -5.62
N ARG A 57 7.36 -3.22 -5.05
CA ARG A 57 8.62 -2.95 -4.35
C ARG A 57 9.70 -2.36 -5.26
N GLN A 58 9.70 -2.76 -6.53
CA GLN A 58 10.58 -2.20 -7.57
C GLN A 58 10.11 -0.85 -8.13
N GLY A 59 8.96 -0.34 -7.68
CA GLY A 59 8.42 0.95 -8.14
C GLY A 59 7.52 0.85 -9.37
N HIS A 60 7.17 -0.36 -9.83
CA HIS A 60 6.24 -0.57 -10.95
C HIS A 60 4.77 -0.51 -10.49
N GLY A 61 4.38 0.59 -9.83
CA GLY A 61 3.10 0.68 -9.11
C GLY A 61 1.86 0.49 -9.98
N ARG A 62 1.85 1.01 -11.22
CA ARG A 62 0.73 0.84 -12.16
C ARG A 62 0.59 -0.59 -12.67
N GLU A 63 1.71 -1.30 -12.79
CA GLU A 63 1.71 -2.71 -13.17
C GLU A 63 1.26 -3.56 -11.98
N ALA A 64 1.77 -3.30 -10.79
CA ALA A 64 1.37 -3.97 -9.56
C ALA A 64 -0.14 -3.89 -9.30
N VAL A 65 -0.78 -2.73 -9.53
CA VAL A 65 -2.25 -2.60 -9.45
C VAL A 65 -2.95 -3.50 -10.46
N ARG A 66 -2.53 -3.46 -11.74
CA ARG A 66 -3.11 -4.31 -12.80
C ARG A 66 -2.97 -5.81 -12.51
N ILE A 67 -1.83 -6.23 -11.96
CA ILE A 67 -1.62 -7.62 -11.55
C ILE A 67 -2.54 -7.96 -10.36
N ASN A 68 -2.65 -7.08 -9.36
CA ASN A 68 -3.52 -7.28 -8.20
C ASN A 68 -5.02 -7.33 -8.56
N GLU A 69 -5.47 -6.60 -9.58
CA GLU A 69 -6.84 -6.72 -10.11
C GLU A 69 -7.11 -8.13 -10.65
N ARG A 70 -6.12 -8.75 -11.30
CA ARG A 70 -6.19 -10.14 -11.75
C ARG A 70 -6.16 -11.10 -10.58
N VAL A 71 -5.33 -10.86 -9.56
CA VAL A 71 -5.32 -11.63 -8.30
C VAL A 71 -6.70 -11.60 -7.66
N HIS A 72 -7.32 -10.42 -7.52
CA HIS A 72 -8.67 -10.27 -7.01
C HIS A 72 -9.68 -11.09 -7.82
N ALA A 73 -9.67 -11.00 -9.15
CA ALA A 73 -10.59 -11.74 -10.01
C ALA A 73 -10.43 -13.28 -9.89
N LEU A 74 -9.23 -13.78 -9.57
CA LEU A 74 -9.01 -15.18 -9.24
C LEU A 74 -9.57 -15.52 -7.85
N LEU A 75 -9.25 -14.70 -6.85
CA LEU A 75 -9.68 -14.89 -5.45
C LEU A 75 -11.20 -14.87 -5.30
N VAL A 76 -11.94 -14.03 -6.03
CA VAL A 76 -13.42 -14.01 -5.98
C VAL A 76 -14.02 -15.41 -6.18
N ARG A 77 -13.36 -16.30 -6.92
CA ARG A 77 -13.84 -17.66 -7.20
C ARG A 77 -13.35 -18.71 -6.20
N THR A 78 -12.30 -18.44 -5.45
CA THR A 78 -11.61 -19.44 -4.62
C THR A 78 -11.63 -19.10 -3.14
N ASP A 79 -11.54 -17.81 -2.81
CA ASP A 79 -11.50 -17.26 -1.46
C ASP A 79 -12.09 -15.83 -1.44
N PRO A 80 -13.43 -15.70 -1.32
CA PRO A 80 -14.11 -14.40 -1.28
C PRO A 80 -13.65 -13.50 -0.13
N VAL A 81 -13.23 -14.07 1.00
CA VAL A 81 -12.77 -13.30 2.16
C VAL A 81 -11.42 -12.63 1.86
N GLN A 82 -10.47 -13.38 1.29
CA GLN A 82 -9.20 -12.81 0.83
C GLN A 82 -9.42 -11.86 -0.37
N ALA A 83 -10.41 -12.12 -1.22
CA ALA A 83 -10.78 -11.22 -2.30
C ALA A 83 -11.25 -9.86 -1.78
N ALA A 84 -11.97 -9.82 -0.65
CA ALA A 84 -12.40 -8.58 0.00
C ALA A 84 -11.21 -7.77 0.54
N VAL A 85 -10.24 -8.43 1.19
CA VAL A 85 -8.99 -7.76 1.61
C VAL A 85 -8.24 -7.19 0.40
N LYS A 86 -8.13 -7.97 -0.68
CA LYS A 86 -7.49 -7.51 -1.92
C LYS A 86 -8.25 -6.33 -2.57
N ALA A 87 -9.58 -6.33 -2.50
CA ALA A 87 -10.39 -5.19 -2.95
C ALA A 87 -10.12 -3.95 -2.10
N ALA A 88 -9.99 -4.08 -0.79
CA ALA A 88 -9.66 -2.96 0.09
C ALA A 88 -8.27 -2.37 -0.24
N GLU A 89 -7.25 -3.21 -0.46
CA GLU A 89 -5.92 -2.78 -0.91
C GLU A 89 -5.96 -2.04 -2.25
N LEU A 90 -6.73 -2.55 -3.22
CA LEU A 90 -6.93 -1.89 -4.51
C LEU A 90 -7.64 -0.54 -4.33
N GLY A 91 -8.66 -0.47 -3.46
CA GLY A 91 -9.32 0.77 -3.10
C GLY A 91 -8.36 1.81 -2.55
N LEU A 92 -7.48 1.43 -1.62
CA LEU A 92 -6.42 2.31 -1.10
C LEU A 92 -5.46 2.76 -2.20
N ALA A 93 -5.03 1.86 -3.08
CA ALA A 93 -4.15 2.20 -4.18
C ALA A 93 -4.80 3.21 -5.15
N TRP A 94 -6.07 3.04 -5.51
CA TRP A 94 -6.80 3.99 -6.36
C TRP A 94 -7.07 5.32 -5.65
N LEU A 95 -7.37 5.29 -4.35
CA LEU A 95 -7.56 6.49 -3.53
C LEU A 95 -6.28 7.30 -3.39
N ALA A 96 -5.14 6.63 -3.17
CA ALA A 96 -3.82 7.26 -3.18
C ALA A 96 -3.54 7.96 -4.53
N ARG A 97 -4.19 7.52 -5.61
CA ARG A 97 -4.10 8.14 -6.94
C ARG A 97 -5.13 9.25 -7.20
N GLY A 98 -5.94 9.61 -6.20
CA GLY A 98 -7.00 10.62 -6.34
C GLY A 98 -8.24 10.14 -7.09
N HIS A 99 -8.32 8.85 -7.43
CA HIS A 99 -9.49 8.28 -8.11
C HIS A 99 -10.55 7.84 -7.08
N VAL A 100 -11.16 8.82 -6.41
CA VAL A 100 -12.10 8.58 -5.28
C VAL A 100 -13.27 7.67 -5.68
N ALA A 101 -13.96 7.96 -6.78
CA ALA A 101 -15.08 7.13 -7.25
C ALA A 101 -14.67 5.67 -7.53
N VAL A 102 -13.45 5.44 -8.03
CA VAL A 102 -12.94 4.07 -8.26
C VAL A 102 -12.63 3.38 -6.93
N ALA A 103 -12.14 4.13 -5.94
CA ALA A 103 -11.90 3.60 -4.61
C ALA A 103 -13.21 3.24 -3.88
N GLU A 104 -14.26 4.06 -4.03
CA GLU A 104 -15.62 3.76 -3.54
C GLU A 104 -16.17 2.48 -4.18
N ASP A 105 -16.04 2.32 -5.51
CA ASP A 105 -16.44 1.08 -6.20
C ASP A 105 -15.72 -0.16 -5.64
N TRP A 106 -14.44 -0.02 -5.26
CA TRP A 106 -13.69 -1.11 -4.62
C TRP A 106 -14.16 -1.39 -3.18
N ALA A 107 -14.53 -0.35 -2.42
CA ALA A 107 -15.11 -0.50 -1.09
C ALA A 107 -16.45 -1.26 -1.17
N ASP A 108 -17.33 -0.89 -2.10
CA ASP A 108 -18.61 -1.56 -2.33
C ASP A 108 -18.42 -3.04 -2.69
N ARG A 109 -17.46 -3.35 -3.57
CA ARG A 109 -17.11 -4.74 -3.92
C ARG A 109 -16.62 -5.52 -2.70
N ALA A 110 -15.77 -4.92 -1.87
CA ALA A 110 -15.25 -5.56 -0.67
C ALA A 110 -16.37 -5.83 0.35
N ALA A 111 -17.26 -4.86 0.58
CA ALA A 111 -18.43 -5.02 1.44
C ALA A 111 -19.37 -6.12 0.95
N LEU A 112 -19.63 -6.18 -0.37
CA LEU A 112 -20.46 -7.21 -0.97
C LEU A 112 -19.87 -8.62 -0.79
N LEU A 113 -18.55 -8.77 -0.92
CA LEU A 113 -17.88 -10.06 -0.74
C LEU A 113 -17.93 -10.57 0.70
N LEU A 114 -18.02 -9.67 1.68
CA LEU A 114 -18.13 -10.02 3.10
C LEU A 114 -19.58 -10.13 3.60
N ALA A 115 -20.57 -9.70 2.80
CA ALA A 115 -21.97 -9.74 3.17
C ALA A 115 -22.42 -11.17 3.54
N GLY A 116 -22.86 -11.35 4.79
CA GLY A 116 -23.32 -12.65 5.31
C GLY A 116 -22.20 -13.61 5.70
N THR A 117 -20.93 -13.20 5.62
CA THR A 117 -19.80 -13.97 6.16
C THR A 117 -19.65 -13.73 7.66
N PRO A 118 -19.12 -14.71 8.43
CA PRO A 118 -18.76 -14.45 9.83
C PRO A 118 -17.70 -13.35 9.92
N GLU A 119 -17.78 -12.54 10.98
CA GLU A 119 -16.79 -11.49 11.25
C GLU A 119 -15.37 -12.10 11.29
N SER A 120 -14.44 -11.39 10.67
CA SER A 120 -13.04 -11.81 10.51
C SER A 120 -12.15 -10.57 10.37
N ALA A 121 -10.83 -10.77 10.39
CA ALA A 121 -9.86 -9.71 10.15
C ALA A 121 -10.13 -8.94 8.84
N ALA A 122 -10.67 -9.61 7.81
CA ALA A 122 -11.03 -8.97 6.54
C ALA A 122 -12.03 -7.81 6.71
N HIS A 123 -12.96 -7.91 7.67
CA HIS A 123 -13.89 -6.84 7.98
C HIS A 123 -13.17 -5.59 8.52
N GLY A 124 -12.08 -5.79 9.28
CA GLY A 124 -11.25 -4.68 9.76
C GLY A 124 -10.53 -3.97 8.63
N TYR A 125 -9.93 -4.71 7.70
CA TYR A 125 -9.27 -4.12 6.53
C TYR A 125 -10.24 -3.33 5.64
N VAL A 126 -11.48 -3.82 5.46
CA VAL A 126 -12.54 -3.09 4.75
C VAL A 126 -12.99 -1.86 5.52
N ALA A 127 -13.19 -1.97 6.84
CA ALA A 127 -13.55 -0.84 7.69
C ALA A 127 -12.49 0.27 7.63
N TYR A 128 -11.20 -0.09 7.60
CA TYR A 128 -10.13 0.90 7.41
C TYR A 128 -10.31 1.67 6.10
N LEU A 129 -10.55 1.00 4.96
CA LEU A 129 -10.82 1.68 3.69
C LEU A 129 -12.01 2.66 3.81
N THR A 130 -13.10 2.24 4.49
CA THR A 130 -14.27 3.09 4.72
C THR A 130 -13.95 4.33 5.55
N VAL A 131 -13.23 4.17 6.67
CA VAL A 131 -12.78 5.31 7.50
C VAL A 131 -12.02 6.30 6.64
N VAL A 132 -11.13 5.81 5.80
CA VAL A 132 -10.22 6.70 5.11
C VAL A 132 -10.77 7.31 3.82
N LEU A 133 -11.97 6.89 3.39
CA LEU A 133 -12.77 7.49 2.32
C LEU A 133 -13.68 8.62 2.84
N ALA A 134 -14.28 8.47 4.02
CA ALA A 134 -15.36 9.33 4.48
C ALA A 134 -15.27 9.79 5.95
N SER A 135 -14.22 9.41 6.68
CA SER A 135 -14.03 9.70 8.11
C SER A 135 -15.25 9.31 8.96
N ASP A 136 -15.76 8.11 8.69
CA ASP A 136 -16.96 7.53 9.28
C ASP A 136 -16.69 6.97 10.70
N ASP A 137 -17.32 7.56 11.72
CA ASP A 137 -17.19 7.17 13.13
C ASP A 137 -17.64 5.73 13.40
N ASP A 138 -18.67 5.23 12.69
CA ASP A 138 -19.14 3.86 12.85
C ASP A 138 -18.08 2.89 12.30
N ALA A 139 -17.42 3.25 11.20
CA ALA A 139 -16.32 2.47 10.65
C ALA A 139 -15.08 2.47 11.57
N VAL A 140 -14.78 3.60 12.23
CA VAL A 140 -13.71 3.67 13.24
C VAL A 140 -14.01 2.74 14.41
N ALA A 141 -15.23 2.81 14.97
CA ALA A 141 -15.66 1.96 16.08
C ALA A 141 -15.65 0.47 15.70
N ALA A 142 -16.12 0.13 14.49
CA ALA A 142 -16.10 -1.24 13.98
C ALA A 142 -14.66 -1.76 13.86
N LEU A 143 -13.75 -0.99 13.26
CA LEU A 143 -12.34 -1.35 13.12
C LEU A 143 -11.70 -1.60 14.48
N HIS A 144 -11.89 -0.70 15.45
CA HIS A 144 -11.36 -0.87 16.81
C HIS A 144 -11.86 -2.18 17.45
N ALA A 145 -13.18 -2.43 17.39
CA ALA A 145 -13.78 -3.63 17.95
C ALA A 145 -13.30 -4.93 17.28
N ILE A 146 -13.09 -4.91 15.96
CA ILE A 146 -12.55 -6.05 15.21
C ILE A 146 -11.09 -6.28 15.56
N ALA A 147 -10.26 -5.22 15.61
CA ALA A 147 -8.85 -5.32 15.95
C ALA A 147 -8.64 -5.95 17.34
N GLY A 148 -9.46 -5.57 18.33
CA GLY A 148 -9.41 -6.16 19.68
C GLY A 148 -9.77 -7.65 19.74
N ARG A 149 -10.57 -8.15 18.78
CA ARG A 149 -10.99 -9.56 18.70
C ARG A 149 -10.11 -10.42 17.81
N ALA A 150 -9.57 -9.85 16.72
CA ALA A 150 -8.80 -10.57 15.72
C ALA A 150 -7.38 -10.95 16.20
N ALA A 151 -6.87 -10.27 17.24
CA ALA A 151 -5.48 -10.41 17.71
C ALA A 151 -4.44 -10.27 16.57
N ASP A 152 -4.78 -9.51 15.54
CA ASP A 152 -3.93 -9.19 14.39
C ASP A 152 -3.21 -7.86 14.67
N PRO A 153 -1.88 -7.88 14.87
CA PRO A 153 -1.12 -6.65 15.13
C PRO A 153 -1.22 -5.60 14.03
N ALA A 154 -1.41 -6.03 12.77
CA ALA A 154 -1.59 -5.11 11.65
C ALA A 154 -2.90 -4.33 11.81
N LEU A 155 -4.00 -5.01 12.14
CA LEU A 155 -5.28 -4.35 12.39
C LEU A 155 -5.25 -3.44 13.62
N SER A 156 -4.53 -3.80 14.68
CA SER A 156 -4.36 -2.91 15.83
C SER A 156 -3.66 -1.60 15.44
N ALA A 157 -2.62 -1.67 14.61
CA ALA A 157 -1.94 -0.48 14.10
C ALA A 157 -2.85 0.36 13.20
N LEU A 158 -3.64 -0.29 12.33
CA LEU A 158 -4.60 0.40 11.46
C LEU A 158 -5.74 1.05 12.25
N ALA A 159 -6.23 0.42 13.32
CA ALA A 159 -7.24 0.99 14.21
C ALA A 159 -6.75 2.28 14.86
N GLY A 160 -5.56 2.27 15.47
CA GLY A 160 -4.97 3.49 16.06
C GLY A 160 -4.71 4.58 15.02
N ALA A 161 -4.26 4.22 13.81
CA ALA A 161 -4.09 5.17 12.72
C ALA A 161 -5.43 5.78 12.27
N ALA A 162 -6.48 4.97 12.13
CA ALA A 162 -7.82 5.38 11.75
C ALA A 162 -8.43 6.35 12.79
N GLU A 163 -8.32 6.02 14.07
CA GLU A 163 -8.75 6.91 15.17
C GLU A 163 -7.99 8.24 15.12
N GLY A 164 -6.68 8.20 14.88
CA GLY A 164 -5.85 9.40 14.77
C GLY A 164 -6.24 10.30 13.59
N ILE A 165 -6.52 9.70 12.43
CA ILE A 165 -7.01 10.39 11.23
C ILE A 165 -8.37 11.04 11.49
N ALA A 166 -9.34 10.27 12.00
CA ALA A 166 -10.68 10.76 12.29
C ALA A 166 -10.67 11.90 13.33
N ALA A 167 -9.84 11.78 14.38
CA ALA A 167 -9.67 12.83 15.37
C ALA A 167 -9.10 14.13 14.75
N LEU A 168 -8.16 14.04 13.81
CA LEU A 168 -7.63 15.20 13.10
C LEU A 168 -8.67 15.86 12.20
N ASP A 169 -9.44 15.08 11.45
CA ASP A 169 -10.51 15.60 10.59
C ASP A 169 -11.61 16.32 11.41
N GLN A 170 -11.81 15.90 12.65
CA GLN A 170 -12.76 16.49 13.59
C GLN A 170 -12.15 17.63 14.43
N GLY A 171 -10.92 18.06 14.13
CA GLY A 171 -10.24 19.19 14.78
C GLY A 171 -9.65 18.87 16.16
N ARG A 172 -9.66 17.60 16.61
CA ARG A 172 -9.04 17.15 17.86
C ARG A 172 -7.55 16.89 17.65
N HIS A 173 -6.81 17.95 17.35
CA HIS A 173 -5.42 17.83 16.89
C HIS A 173 -4.48 17.15 17.88
N ALA A 174 -4.54 17.49 19.17
CA ALA A 174 -3.63 16.93 20.17
C ALA A 174 -3.79 15.41 20.31
N GLU A 175 -5.04 14.94 20.32
CA GLU A 175 -5.39 13.52 20.38
C GLU A 175 -4.97 12.81 19.09
N GLY A 176 -5.42 13.31 17.93
CA GLY A 176 -5.16 12.65 16.66
C GLY A 176 -3.67 12.55 16.32
N TYR A 177 -2.90 13.55 16.72
CA TYR A 177 -1.45 13.51 16.60
C TYR A 177 -0.77 12.51 17.53
N ALA A 178 -1.21 12.39 18.78
CA ALA A 178 -0.65 11.40 19.70
C ALA A 178 -0.90 9.97 19.20
N LEU A 179 -2.10 9.71 18.67
CA LEU A 179 -2.47 8.43 18.07
C LEU A 179 -1.64 8.11 16.82
N LEU A 180 -1.38 9.09 15.95
CA LEU A 180 -0.52 8.89 14.78
C LEU A 180 0.96 8.74 15.13
N ASP A 181 1.47 9.46 16.12
CA ASP A 181 2.83 9.27 16.63
C ASP A 181 3.01 7.84 17.17
N GLU A 182 2.01 7.35 17.92
CA GLU A 182 1.98 5.98 18.38
C GLU A 182 1.80 5.00 17.23
N ALA A 183 0.99 5.25 16.21
CA ALA A 183 0.78 4.31 15.10
C ALA A 183 2.02 4.20 14.18
N LEU A 184 2.80 5.27 14.02
CA LEU A 184 3.98 5.28 13.14
C LEU A 184 5.24 4.66 13.79
N LEU A 185 5.28 4.54 15.12
CA LEU A 185 6.35 3.84 15.85
C LEU A 185 6.34 2.29 15.60
N PRO A 186 5.21 1.57 15.74
CA PRO A 186 5.03 0.15 15.44
C PRO A 186 5.30 -0.23 14.01
N VAL A 187 5.11 0.68 13.04
CA VAL A 187 5.33 0.38 11.61
C VAL A 187 6.81 0.11 11.29
N LEU A 188 7.73 0.43 12.21
CA LEU A 188 9.13 -0.01 12.13
C LEU A 188 9.32 -1.51 12.42
N ASP A 189 8.32 -2.17 13.01
CA ASP A 189 8.26 -3.62 13.17
C ASP A 189 7.54 -4.20 11.94
N GLU A 190 7.98 -5.33 11.39
CA GLU A 190 7.52 -5.91 10.10
C GLU A 190 6.05 -6.42 10.12
N ARG A 191 5.24 -5.94 11.07
CA ARG A 191 3.92 -6.47 11.40
C ARG A 191 2.81 -5.98 10.48
N LEU A 192 2.99 -4.83 9.81
CA LEU A 192 2.01 -4.27 8.88
C LEU A 192 2.45 -4.52 7.43
N PRO A 193 1.63 -5.17 6.58
CA PRO A 193 2.00 -5.34 5.18
C PRO A 193 2.22 -3.98 4.50
N MET A 194 3.14 -3.96 3.55
CA MET A 194 3.73 -2.74 2.99
C MET A 194 2.69 -1.78 2.39
N GLU A 195 1.66 -2.34 1.79
CA GLU A 195 0.57 -1.64 1.12
C GLU A 195 -0.20 -0.76 2.13
N TRP A 196 -0.46 -1.31 3.31
CA TRP A 196 -1.20 -0.65 4.39
C TRP A 196 -0.33 0.37 5.14
N ALA A 197 0.93 0.00 5.43
CA ALA A 197 1.89 0.90 6.05
C ALA A 197 2.14 2.16 5.21
N GLY A 198 2.23 2.00 3.89
CA GLY A 198 2.35 3.10 2.96
C GLY A 198 1.18 4.08 3.00
N ASP A 199 -0.05 3.57 3.11
CA ASP A 199 -1.24 4.41 3.21
C ASP A 199 -1.25 5.26 4.50
N VAL A 200 -0.94 4.62 5.64
CA VAL A 200 -0.83 5.32 6.94
C VAL A 200 0.20 6.45 6.87
N TYR A 201 1.42 6.18 6.37
CA TYR A 201 2.45 7.19 6.22
C TYR A 201 2.00 8.33 5.30
N ARG A 202 1.44 8.00 4.13
CA ARG A 202 0.95 8.98 3.16
C ARG A 202 -0.06 9.93 3.81
N ARG A 203 -1.04 9.40 4.52
CA ARG A 203 -2.09 10.19 5.16
C ARG A 203 -1.57 11.09 6.27
N ALA A 204 -0.75 10.54 7.16
CA ALA A 204 -0.11 11.33 8.21
C ALA A 204 0.68 12.51 7.61
N LEU A 205 1.48 12.26 6.57
CA LEU A 205 2.27 13.31 5.91
C LEU A 205 1.40 14.36 5.21
N LEU A 206 0.30 13.95 4.56
CA LEU A 206 -0.68 14.88 3.97
C LEU A 206 -1.38 15.74 5.02
N LEU A 207 -1.79 15.15 6.15
CA LEU A 207 -2.41 15.86 7.27
C LEU A 207 -1.45 16.87 7.91
N ALA A 208 -0.21 16.46 8.22
CA ALA A 208 0.82 17.36 8.75
C ALA A 208 1.09 18.53 7.79
N ARG A 209 1.11 18.28 6.47
CA ARG A 209 1.24 19.33 5.46
C ARG A 209 0.03 20.25 5.43
N GLY A 210 -1.20 19.70 5.42
CA GLY A 210 -2.45 20.46 5.41
C GLY A 210 -2.57 21.41 6.62
N HIS A 211 -2.05 20.98 7.77
CA HIS A 211 -1.99 21.79 8.99
C HIS A 211 -0.74 22.66 9.12
N ALA A 212 0.15 22.65 8.11
CA ALA A 212 1.43 23.36 8.13
C ALA A 212 2.35 23.01 9.33
N ASP A 213 2.26 21.79 9.86
CA ASP A 213 3.11 21.30 10.96
C ASP A 213 4.45 20.79 10.42
N ALA A 214 5.40 21.71 10.26
CA ALA A 214 6.73 21.40 9.73
C ALA A 214 7.54 20.46 10.63
N ALA A 215 7.27 20.43 11.94
CA ALA A 215 7.98 19.57 12.88
C ALA A 215 7.55 18.10 12.68
N ARG A 216 6.24 17.85 12.62
CA ARG A 216 5.70 16.51 12.34
C ARG A 216 6.02 16.03 10.94
N LEU A 217 5.88 16.91 9.95
CA LEU A 217 6.21 16.57 8.57
C LEU A 217 7.67 16.09 8.44
N ARG A 218 8.61 16.69 9.20
CA ARG A 218 10.00 16.23 9.28
C ARG A 218 10.11 14.88 10.02
N ALA A 219 9.57 14.78 11.23
CA ALA A 219 9.70 13.59 12.06
C ALA A 219 9.10 12.33 11.42
N TRP A 220 7.90 12.45 10.84
CA TRP A 220 7.23 11.33 10.16
C TRP A 220 7.90 10.97 8.83
N SER A 221 8.47 11.93 8.10
CA SER A 221 9.28 11.63 6.91
C SER A 221 10.54 10.84 7.26
N GLU A 222 11.20 11.16 8.38
CA GLU A 222 12.36 10.41 8.88
C GLU A 222 11.97 9.00 9.35
N SER A 223 10.79 8.85 9.96
CA SER A 223 10.25 7.53 10.31
C SER A 223 9.99 6.67 9.06
N MET A 224 9.30 7.24 8.07
CA MET A 224 9.01 6.57 6.80
C MET A 224 10.29 6.17 6.06
N GLN A 225 11.32 7.03 6.09
CA GLN A 225 12.60 6.71 5.48
C GLN A 225 13.23 5.47 6.13
N ARG A 226 13.34 5.45 7.46
CA ARG A 226 13.90 4.29 8.20
C ARG A 226 13.12 3.01 7.90
N TRP A 227 11.79 3.09 7.88
CA TRP A 227 10.94 1.96 7.50
C TRP A 227 11.22 1.48 6.07
N SER A 228 11.31 2.39 5.10
CA SER A 228 11.54 2.06 3.70
C SER A 228 12.95 1.50 3.40
N GLU A 229 13.94 1.85 4.24
CA GLU A 229 15.28 1.26 4.22
C GLU A 229 15.26 -0.16 4.80
N ALA A 230 14.60 -0.36 5.94
CA ALA A 230 14.47 -1.65 6.59
C ALA A 230 13.69 -2.68 5.75
N THR A 231 12.68 -2.23 5.01
CA THR A 231 11.79 -3.10 4.22
C THR A 231 12.16 -3.20 2.75
N ASP A 232 13.28 -2.61 2.32
CA ASP A 232 13.68 -2.44 0.92
C ASP A 232 12.54 -1.96 -0.01
N ALA A 233 11.88 -0.88 0.39
CA ALA A 233 10.74 -0.31 -0.29
C ALA A 233 11.16 0.87 -1.18
N ALA A 234 11.72 0.57 -2.37
CA ALA A 234 12.29 1.59 -3.25
C ALA A 234 11.30 2.69 -3.65
N ALA A 235 10.04 2.31 -3.90
CA ALA A 235 8.96 3.25 -4.19
C ALA A 235 8.80 4.29 -3.07
N TYR A 236 8.68 3.85 -1.82
CA TYR A 236 8.49 4.72 -0.66
C TYR A 236 9.72 5.58 -0.34
N ARG A 237 10.94 5.07 -0.59
CA ARG A 237 12.17 5.90 -0.53
C ARG A 237 12.10 7.09 -1.49
N ALA A 238 11.60 6.87 -2.71
CA ALA A 238 11.43 7.96 -3.68
C ALA A 238 10.41 9.00 -3.20
N ILE A 239 9.29 8.56 -2.60
CA ILE A 239 8.28 9.45 -1.98
C ILE A 239 8.91 10.33 -0.89
N CYS A 240 9.67 9.72 0.03
CA CYS A 240 10.33 10.46 1.12
C CYS A 240 11.30 11.53 0.58
N ASN A 241 12.10 11.19 -0.42
CA ASN A 241 13.07 12.10 -1.00
C ASN A 241 12.40 13.34 -1.63
N VAL A 242 11.26 13.14 -2.31
CA VAL A 242 10.45 14.23 -2.86
C VAL A 242 9.89 15.12 -1.75
N LEU A 243 9.25 14.52 -0.74
CA LEU A 243 8.66 15.24 0.39
C LEU A 243 9.70 16.10 1.12
N ARG A 244 10.88 15.52 1.37
CA ARG A 244 12.01 16.22 2.01
C ARG A 244 12.64 17.30 1.15
N ALA A 245 12.69 17.12 -0.18
CA ALA A 245 13.20 18.15 -1.08
C ALA A 245 12.28 19.38 -1.06
N GLY A 246 10.96 19.16 -1.11
CA GLY A 246 9.97 20.22 -1.00
C GLY A 246 9.94 20.95 0.35
N LEU A 247 10.46 20.33 1.41
CA LEU A 247 10.65 20.96 2.72
C LEU A 247 11.83 21.94 2.77
N ASN A 248 12.84 21.79 1.90
CA ASN A 248 14.14 22.44 2.07
C ASN A 248 14.50 23.48 0.99
N ALA A 249 13.87 23.48 -0.21
CA ALA A 249 14.02 24.53 -1.23
C ALA A 249 13.10 24.27 -2.45
N GLU A 250 12.84 25.31 -3.25
CA GLU A 250 12.31 25.16 -4.62
C GLU A 250 13.22 24.25 -5.47
N PRO A 251 12.70 23.17 -6.09
CA PRO A 251 13.52 22.28 -6.89
C PRO A 251 13.87 22.90 -8.25
N PRO A 252 15.11 22.76 -8.76
CA PRO A 252 15.48 23.26 -10.09
C PRO A 252 14.70 22.56 -11.21
N ALA A 253 14.39 23.28 -12.29
CA ALA A 253 13.48 22.86 -13.37
C ALA A 253 13.85 21.53 -14.08
N SER A 254 15.12 21.16 -14.12
CA SER A 254 15.57 19.86 -14.64
C SER A 254 15.15 18.69 -13.75
N ARG A 255 15.14 18.88 -12.43
CA ARG A 255 14.67 17.90 -11.44
C ARG A 255 13.15 17.74 -11.44
N VAL A 256 12.42 18.78 -11.83
CA VAL A 256 10.95 18.75 -11.99
C VAL A 256 10.53 17.79 -13.09
N MET A 257 11.28 17.72 -14.19
CA MET A 257 11.05 16.76 -15.27
C MET A 257 11.33 15.31 -14.85
N ASP A 258 12.42 15.08 -14.12
CA ASP A 258 12.76 13.76 -13.56
C ASP A 258 11.74 13.32 -12.50
N LEU A 259 11.29 14.24 -11.64
CA LEU A 259 10.19 13.99 -10.70
C LEU A 259 8.88 13.69 -11.43
N ARG A 260 8.53 14.41 -12.52
CA ARG A 260 7.34 14.13 -13.33
C ARG A 260 7.36 12.74 -13.98
N ARG A 261 8.53 12.26 -14.38
CA ARG A 261 8.70 10.89 -14.89
C ARG A 261 8.56 9.85 -13.78
N VAL A 262 9.14 10.11 -12.61
CA VAL A 262 8.98 9.28 -11.40
C VAL A 262 7.54 9.27 -10.88
N ILE A 263 6.80 10.39 -10.98
CA ILE A 263 5.36 10.52 -10.68
C ILE A 263 4.47 9.67 -11.61
N ALA A 264 4.82 9.57 -12.89
CA ALA A 264 4.03 8.82 -13.86
C ALA A 264 4.18 7.29 -13.66
N GLU A 265 5.24 6.86 -12.98
CA GLU A 265 5.62 5.47 -12.76
C GLU A 265 5.40 5.01 -11.30
N VAL A 266 5.51 5.89 -10.31
CA VAL A 266 5.31 5.62 -8.88
C VAL A 266 4.12 6.41 -8.32
N ASP A 267 3.33 5.71 -7.50
CA ASP A 267 2.15 6.09 -6.70
C ASP A 267 1.70 7.56 -6.74
N ALA A 268 0.42 7.83 -7.06
CA ALA A 268 -0.06 9.22 -7.19
C ALA A 268 -0.26 9.98 -5.87
N ALA A 269 0.09 9.36 -4.74
CA ALA A 269 0.45 10.08 -3.52
C ALA A 269 1.57 11.10 -3.77
N VAL A 270 2.58 10.69 -4.56
CA VAL A 270 3.68 11.54 -5.03
C VAL A 270 3.19 12.57 -6.03
N ALA A 271 2.21 12.21 -6.87
CA ALA A 271 1.62 13.10 -7.87
C ALA A 271 0.90 14.29 -7.23
N GLY A 272 -0.02 14.06 -6.27
CA GLY A 272 -0.78 15.14 -5.62
C GLY A 272 0.11 16.09 -4.82
N LEU A 273 1.09 15.55 -4.09
CA LEU A 273 2.08 16.37 -3.35
C LEU A 273 2.97 17.21 -4.29
N LEU A 274 3.24 16.70 -5.49
CA LEU A 274 4.04 17.40 -6.49
C LEU A 274 3.25 18.39 -7.33
N GLU A 275 1.98 18.12 -7.63
CA GLU A 275 1.10 19.10 -8.27
C GLU A 275 1.00 20.37 -7.41
N ASP A 276 0.83 20.24 -6.09
CA ASP A 276 0.86 21.38 -5.16
C ASP A 276 2.22 22.10 -5.06
N LEU A 277 3.33 21.35 -5.14
CA LEU A 277 4.67 21.94 -5.22
C LEU A 277 4.87 22.72 -6.52
N LEU A 278 4.27 22.27 -7.62
CA LEU A 278 4.37 22.89 -8.94
C LEU A 278 3.46 24.10 -9.12
N VAL A 279 2.34 24.17 -8.39
CA VAL A 279 1.47 25.37 -8.36
C VAL A 279 2.19 26.60 -7.78
N ARG A 280 3.20 26.40 -6.91
CA ARG A 280 4.02 27.50 -6.35
C ARG A 280 5.18 27.98 -7.24
N VAL A 281 5.45 27.30 -8.36
CA VAL A 281 6.51 27.64 -9.33
C VAL A 281 5.98 28.51 -10.50
N ARG A 282 4.71 28.94 -10.42
CA ARG A 282 4.11 29.95 -11.30
C ARG A 282 3.96 31.27 -10.59
#